data_AF-A0A258L749-F1
#
_entry.id   AF-A0A258L749-F1
#
_cell.length_a   1.000
_cell.length_b   1.000
_cell.length_c   1.000
_cell.angle_alpha   90.00
_cell.angle_beta   90.00
_cell.angle_gamma   90.00
#
_symmetry.space_group_name_H-M   'P 1'
#
loop_
_entity.id
_entity.type
_entity.pdbx_description
1 polymer ?
#
loop_
_entity_poly.entity_id
_entity_poly.type
_entity_poly.pdbx_seq_one_letter_code
_entity_poly.pdbx_strand_id
1 'polypeptide(L)'
;MDIRVSLDGAAGLLLVSVPWLLLLLVAWWGRGRRAVHTEPPGRDAARPPLEARPLGIMTSSASEHVGLSGAGGDMAEPSAHSAGVEIAPVLSQQEQEDTLRMAVEAAKSARDDPQLARSSVELGRLLLARSARPQASVLLQGAVMAAGRAKLPVVHAEARIELAEIALAEGDLTSACEHWQMAKLMFHEMGRRSDQDRMANLMRVHRCPTDWILTNF
;
A
#
# COMPACT_ATOMS: atom_id res chain seq x y z
N MET A 1 -28.02 -42.54 36.20
CA MET A 1 -29.06 -41.98 35.32
C MET A 1 -28.60 -42.23 33.90
N ASP A 2 -29.06 -43.32 33.29
CA ASP A 2 -28.68 -43.69 31.93
C ASP A 2 -29.59 -42.98 30.94
N ILE A 3 -29.03 -42.03 30.19
CA ILE A 3 -29.76 -41.34 29.11
C ILE A 3 -29.64 -42.20 27.85
N ARG A 4 -30.69 -42.98 27.57
CA ARG A 4 -30.85 -43.66 26.28
C ARG A 4 -31.49 -42.68 25.28
N VAL A 5 -30.67 -42.11 24.41
CA VAL A 5 -31.17 -41.30 23.28
C VAL A 5 -31.69 -42.27 22.22
N SER A 6 -33.02 -42.36 22.09
CA SER A 6 -33.67 -43.12 21.03
C SER A 6 -33.57 -42.33 19.72
N LEU A 7 -32.87 -42.88 18.73
CA LEU A 7 -32.64 -42.33 17.40
C LEU A 7 -33.62 -42.92 16.38
N ASP A 8 -34.88 -43.07 16.74
CA ASP A 8 -35.92 -43.51 15.81
C ASP A 8 -36.66 -42.29 15.27
N GLY A 9 -36.33 -41.87 14.05
CA GLY A 9 -37.06 -40.86 13.30
C GLY A 9 -36.19 -39.95 12.44
N ALA A 10 -36.85 -39.16 11.60
CA ALA A 10 -36.25 -38.24 10.62
C ALA A 10 -35.19 -37.28 11.21
N ALA A 11 -35.22 -37.04 12.52
CA ALA A 11 -34.22 -36.25 13.24
C ALA A 11 -32.82 -36.90 13.29
N GLY A 12 -32.73 -38.24 13.35
CA GLY A 12 -31.44 -38.94 13.32
C GLY A 12 -30.74 -38.84 11.95
N LEU A 13 -31.54 -38.80 10.88
CA LEU A 13 -31.05 -38.66 9.51
C LEU A 13 -30.48 -37.26 9.25
N LEU A 14 -31.03 -36.22 9.87
CA LEU A 14 -30.50 -34.85 9.78
C LEU A 14 -29.14 -34.70 10.47
N LEU A 15 -28.95 -35.32 11.64
CA LEU A 15 -27.68 -35.26 12.37
C LEU A 15 -26.51 -35.92 11.61
N VAL A 16 -26.79 -36.99 10.84
CA VAL A 16 -25.76 -37.68 10.05
C VAL A 16 -25.52 -37.02 8.69
N SER A 17 -26.54 -36.41 8.08
CA SER A 17 -26.43 -35.85 6.73
C SER A 17 -25.83 -34.43 6.70
N VAL A 18 -26.02 -33.62 7.74
CA VAL A 18 -25.50 -32.24 7.80
C VAL A 18 -23.96 -32.16 7.70
N PRO A 19 -23.16 -32.98 8.42
CA PRO A 19 -21.70 -32.96 8.29
C PRO A 19 -21.22 -33.36 6.88
N TRP A 20 -21.89 -34.33 6.26
CA TRP A 20 -21.59 -34.77 4.90
C TRP A 20 -21.90 -33.71 3.85
N LEU A 21 -23.03 -33.01 3.97
CA LEU A 21 -23.38 -31.90 3.09
C LEU A 21 -22.38 -30.73 3.21
N LEU A 22 -21.92 -30.41 4.42
CA LEU A 22 -20.88 -29.41 4.65
C LEU A 22 -19.55 -29.80 3.99
N LEU A 23 -19.13 -31.07 4.13
CA LEU A 23 -17.92 -31.56 3.47
C LEU A 23 -18.01 -31.49 1.94
N LEU A 24 -19.16 -31.82 1.36
CA LEU A 24 -19.39 -31.71 -0.08
C LEU A 24 -19.36 -30.24 -0.55
N LEU A 25 -19.92 -29.32 0.23
CA LEU A 25 -19.87 -27.87 -0.04
C LEU A 25 -18.43 -27.34 -0.05
N VAL A 26 -17.62 -27.71 0.94
CA VAL A 26 -16.21 -27.32 1.03
C VAL A 26 -15.40 -27.92 -0.13
N ALA A 27 -15.62 -29.19 -0.46
CA ALA A 27 -14.95 -29.85 -1.58
C ALA A 27 -15.32 -29.22 -2.93
N TRP A 28 -16.58 -28.81 -3.09
CA TRP A 28 -17.05 -28.12 -4.30
C TRP A 28 -16.46 -26.72 -4.43
N TRP A 29 -16.40 -25.94 -3.34
CA TRP A 29 -15.75 -24.63 -3.32
C TRP A 29 -14.24 -24.71 -3.57
N GLY A 30 -13.56 -25.74 -3.08
CA GLY A 30 -12.13 -25.95 -3.34
C GLY A 30 -11.80 -26.30 -4.79
N ARG A 31 -12.73 -26.94 -5.53
CA ARG A 31 -12.50 -27.36 -6.93
C ARG A 31 -12.64 -26.23 -7.94
N GLY A 32 -13.45 -25.20 -7.67
CA GLY A 32 -13.72 -24.11 -8.60
C GLY A 32 -12.55 -23.14 -8.87
N ARG A 33 -11.44 -23.23 -8.11
CA ARG A 33 -10.26 -22.35 -8.28
C ARG A 33 -9.08 -22.97 -9.02
N ARG A 34 -9.16 -24.23 -9.46
CA ARG A 34 -8.11 -24.86 -10.28
C ARG A 34 -8.62 -25.18 -11.67
N ALA A 35 -8.90 -24.15 -12.43
CA ALA A 35 -9.08 -24.27 -13.87
C ALA A 35 -8.25 -23.19 -14.58
N VAL A 36 -7.17 -23.68 -15.19
CA VAL A 36 -6.55 -23.17 -16.43
C VAL A 36 -5.70 -21.89 -16.34
N HIS A 37 -4.40 -22.10 -16.12
CA HIS A 37 -3.39 -21.62 -17.06
C HIS A 37 -2.21 -22.60 -17.11
N THR A 38 -2.31 -23.58 -18.01
CA THR A 38 -1.16 -24.32 -18.52
C THR A 38 -0.75 -23.65 -19.82
N GLU A 39 0.26 -22.79 -19.79
CA GLU A 39 0.98 -22.39 -21.01
C GLU A 39 2.03 -23.46 -21.36
N PRO A 40 2.20 -23.80 -22.65
CA PRO A 40 3.19 -24.77 -23.11
C PRO A 40 4.62 -24.17 -23.18
N PRO A 41 5.66 -25.01 -23.18
CA PRO A 41 7.04 -24.56 -23.25
C PRO A 41 7.41 -24.12 -24.68
N GLY A 42 7.59 -22.82 -24.87
CA GLY A 42 8.11 -22.20 -26.09
C GLY A 42 9.64 -22.14 -26.07
N ARG A 43 10.24 -22.85 -27.01
CA ARG A 43 11.67 -23.09 -27.23
C ARG A 43 12.32 -21.93 -27.99
N ASP A 44 13.48 -21.51 -27.50
CA ASP A 44 14.64 -20.88 -28.18
C ASP A 44 14.44 -19.88 -29.33
N ALA A 45 14.90 -18.65 -29.13
CA ALA A 45 15.56 -17.87 -30.18
C ALA A 45 16.73 -17.06 -29.58
N ALA A 46 17.92 -17.37 -30.10
CA ALA A 46 19.22 -16.82 -29.78
C ALA A 46 19.26 -15.28 -29.69
N ARG A 47 19.88 -14.78 -28.62
CA ARG A 47 20.44 -13.42 -28.57
C ARG A 47 21.92 -13.47 -28.91
N PRO A 48 22.42 -12.74 -29.92
CA PRO A 48 23.84 -12.60 -30.16
C PRO A 48 24.52 -11.73 -29.08
N PRO A 49 25.84 -11.90 -28.85
CA PRO A 49 26.60 -11.17 -27.86
C PRO A 49 26.82 -9.73 -28.33
N LEU A 50 26.44 -8.76 -27.50
CA LEU A 50 26.81 -7.36 -27.71
C LEU A 50 28.29 -7.18 -27.33
N GLU A 51 29.09 -6.97 -28.37
CA GLU A 51 30.49 -6.59 -28.31
C GLU A 51 30.75 -5.43 -27.35
N ALA A 52 31.79 -5.61 -26.55
CA ALA A 52 32.47 -4.53 -25.85
C ALA A 52 33.14 -3.60 -26.87
N ARG A 53 32.81 -2.30 -26.81
CA ARG A 53 33.63 -1.23 -27.39
C ARG A 53 34.31 -0.45 -26.26
N PRO A 54 35.65 -0.42 -26.21
CA PRO A 54 36.39 0.49 -25.34
C PRO A 54 36.86 1.75 -26.10
N LEU A 55 37.15 2.77 -25.29
CA LEU A 55 38.01 3.95 -25.53
C LEU A 55 37.50 5.09 -26.43
N GLY A 56 37.49 6.28 -25.81
CA GLY A 56 37.35 7.57 -26.47
C GLY A 56 37.59 8.72 -25.48
N ILE A 57 38.81 8.83 -24.97
CA ILE A 57 39.32 10.05 -24.32
C ILE A 57 39.29 11.16 -25.37
N MET A 58 38.58 12.26 -25.12
CA MET A 58 38.89 13.55 -25.74
C MET A 58 38.87 14.65 -24.68
N THR A 59 40.07 15.16 -24.46
CA THR A 59 40.43 16.41 -23.80
C THR A 59 40.21 17.61 -24.71
N SER A 60 40.14 18.81 -24.12
CA SER A 60 40.11 20.16 -24.72
C SER A 60 38.70 20.63 -25.11
N SER A 61 38.24 21.86 -24.82
CA SER A 61 38.97 23.11 -24.66
C SER A 61 38.18 24.13 -23.83
N ALA A 62 38.92 25.04 -23.22
CA ALA A 62 38.44 26.24 -22.55
C ALA A 62 37.94 27.29 -23.56
N SER A 63 36.92 28.06 -23.17
CA SER A 63 36.89 29.49 -23.50
C SER A 63 35.96 30.24 -22.56
N GLU A 64 36.52 31.27 -21.94
CA GLU A 64 35.87 32.31 -21.17
C GLU A 64 34.91 33.13 -22.03
N HIS A 65 33.79 33.58 -21.44
CA HIS A 65 33.25 34.88 -21.78
C HIS A 65 32.73 35.60 -20.53
N VAL A 66 33.47 36.67 -20.22
CA VAL A 66 33.11 37.81 -19.38
C VAL A 66 31.85 38.49 -19.94
N GLY A 67 30.94 38.88 -19.06
CA GLY A 67 29.77 39.69 -19.38
C GLY A 67 29.24 40.43 -18.14
N LEU A 68 29.84 41.57 -17.85
CA LEU A 68 29.46 42.55 -16.84
C LEU A 68 28.29 43.42 -17.33
N SER A 69 27.45 43.81 -16.36
CA SER A 69 26.75 45.12 -16.27
C SER A 69 25.48 45.38 -17.10
N GLY A 70 24.49 45.95 -16.41
CA GLY A 70 23.21 46.46 -16.94
C GLY A 70 22.16 46.43 -15.83
N ALA A 71 22.15 47.40 -14.91
CA ALA A 71 21.48 48.70 -15.01
C ALA A 71 20.03 48.64 -14.50
N GLY A 72 19.69 49.65 -13.69
CA GLY A 72 18.52 49.69 -12.82
C GLY A 72 17.18 49.65 -13.53
N GLY A 73 16.20 49.13 -12.80
CA GLY A 73 14.78 49.16 -13.14
C GLY A 73 13.98 49.18 -11.85
N ASP A 74 13.58 50.39 -11.46
CA ASP A 74 12.35 50.76 -10.75
C ASP A 74 11.85 49.86 -9.61
N MET A 75 11.93 50.43 -8.40
CA MET A 75 11.10 50.04 -7.26
C MET A 75 9.61 50.24 -7.61
N ALA A 76 8.96 49.17 -8.04
CA ALA A 76 7.52 49.06 -7.96
C ALA A 76 7.14 48.58 -6.55
N GLU A 77 6.55 49.50 -5.79
CA GLU A 77 5.86 49.31 -4.53
C GLU A 77 4.85 48.14 -4.63
N PRO A 78 5.04 47.01 -3.91
CA PRO A 78 4.02 45.99 -3.84
C PRO A 78 2.93 46.47 -2.88
N SER A 79 1.86 47.01 -3.46
CA SER A 79 0.60 47.26 -2.77
C SER A 79 0.19 46.03 -1.96
N ALA A 80 0.23 46.19 -0.64
CA ALA A 80 -0.25 45.23 0.34
C ALA A 80 -1.76 45.01 0.17
N HIS A 81 -2.14 44.15 -0.77
CA HIS A 81 -3.43 43.48 -0.73
C HIS A 81 -3.32 42.43 0.38
N SER A 82 -3.59 42.89 1.60
CA SER A 82 -3.92 42.04 2.73
C SER A 82 -5.23 41.30 2.41
N ALA A 83 -5.12 40.28 1.55
CA ALA A 83 -6.12 39.24 1.47
C ALA A 83 -6.18 38.62 2.87
N GLY A 84 -7.27 38.90 3.59
CA GLY A 84 -7.58 38.22 4.83
C GLY A 84 -7.58 36.73 4.54
N VAL A 85 -6.50 36.05 4.92
CA VAL A 85 -6.47 34.61 5.02
C VAL A 85 -7.52 34.30 6.08
N GLU A 86 -8.71 33.95 5.63
CA GLU A 86 -9.75 33.38 6.44
C GLU A 86 -9.16 32.07 6.99
N ILE A 87 -8.60 32.16 8.20
CA ILE A 87 -8.03 31.03 8.91
C ILE A 87 -9.22 30.11 9.20
N ALA A 88 -9.44 29.13 8.32
CA ALA A 88 -10.43 28.09 8.54
C ALA A 88 -10.22 27.53 9.95
N PRO A 89 -11.30 27.34 10.74
CA PRO A 89 -11.16 26.86 12.11
C PRO A 89 -10.46 25.50 12.07
N VAL A 90 -9.25 25.45 12.62
CA VAL A 90 -8.51 24.21 12.83
C VAL A 90 -9.30 23.43 13.88
N LEU A 91 -10.02 22.40 13.43
CA LEU A 91 -10.68 21.46 14.34
C LEU A 91 -9.64 20.92 15.31
N SER A 92 -10.06 20.71 16.56
CA SER A 92 -9.19 20.02 17.51
C SER A 92 -8.86 18.61 16.99
N GLN A 93 -7.70 18.08 17.36
CA GLN A 93 -7.30 16.72 16.95
C GLN A 93 -8.35 15.67 17.34
N GLN A 94 -9.04 15.87 18.47
CA GLN A 94 -10.10 14.98 18.93
C GLN A 94 -11.32 15.03 18.02
N GLU A 95 -11.77 16.23 17.61
CA GLU A 95 -12.88 16.38 16.65
C GLU A 95 -12.53 15.80 15.28
N GLN A 96 -11.27 15.95 14.84
CA GLN A 96 -10.81 15.36 13.59
C GLN A 96 -10.82 13.82 13.66
N GLU A 97 -10.37 13.24 14.77
CA GLU A 97 -10.39 11.80 14.98
C GLU A 97 -11.83 11.26 15.01
N ASP A 98 -12.73 11.92 15.73
CA ASP A 98 -14.14 11.51 15.81
C ASP A 98 -14.84 11.64 14.45
N THR A 99 -14.53 12.68 13.68
CA THR A 99 -15.02 12.85 12.31
C THR A 99 -14.54 11.71 11.40
N LEU A 100 -13.26 11.34 11.48
CA LEU A 100 -12.71 10.24 10.69
C LEU A 100 -13.26 8.88 11.10
N ARG A 101 -13.50 8.64 12.40
CA ARG A 101 -14.17 7.43 12.90
C ARG A 101 -15.57 7.30 12.32
N MET A 102 -16.36 8.38 12.35
CA MET A 102 -17.69 8.40 11.73
C MET A 102 -17.60 8.14 10.22
N ALA A 103 -16.63 8.74 9.52
CA ALA A 103 -16.45 8.54 8.08
C ALA A 103 -16.09 7.09 7.74
N VAL A 104 -15.23 6.44 8.53
CA VAL A 104 -14.89 5.01 8.37
C VAL A 104 -16.12 4.13 8.55
N GLU A 105 -16.92 4.34 9.60
CA GLU A 105 -18.13 3.54 9.85
C GLU A 105 -19.22 3.77 8.79
N ALA A 106 -19.38 5.02 8.33
CA ALA A 106 -20.29 5.35 7.24
C ALA A 106 -19.85 4.66 5.93
N ALA A 107 -18.56 4.73 5.58
CA ALA A 107 -18.02 4.09 4.37
C ALA A 107 -18.13 2.56 4.42
N LYS A 108 -17.88 1.94 5.57
CA LYS A 108 -18.12 0.49 5.79
C LYS A 108 -19.58 0.14 5.54
N SER A 109 -20.50 0.89 6.13
CA SER A 109 -21.94 0.65 6.02
C SER A 109 -22.44 0.82 4.59
N ALA A 110 -21.92 1.83 3.88
CA ALA A 110 -22.22 2.10 2.47
C ALA A 110 -21.52 1.16 1.48
N ARG A 111 -20.56 0.32 1.94
CA ARG A 111 -19.64 -0.46 1.10
C ARG A 111 -18.86 0.40 0.10
N ASP A 112 -18.52 1.62 0.52
CA ASP A 112 -17.70 2.55 -0.27
C ASP A 112 -16.21 2.28 -0.01
N ASP A 113 -15.65 1.32 -0.75
CA ASP A 113 -14.24 0.94 -0.64
C ASP A 113 -13.26 2.13 -0.84
N PRO A 114 -13.46 3.02 -1.84
CA PRO A 114 -12.63 4.22 -1.98
C PRO A 114 -12.59 5.11 -0.73
N GLN A 115 -13.76 5.46 -0.17
CA GLN A 115 -13.84 6.32 1.00
C GLN A 115 -13.33 5.62 2.26
N LEU A 116 -13.61 4.31 2.38
CA LEU A 116 -13.13 3.48 3.48
C LEU A 116 -11.60 3.46 3.51
N ALA A 117 -10.97 3.25 2.36
CA ALA A 117 -9.51 3.22 2.25
C ALA A 117 -8.89 4.55 2.69
N ARG A 118 -9.35 5.68 2.12
CA ARG A 118 -8.80 7.01 2.41
C ARG A 118 -8.99 7.40 3.88
N SER A 119 -10.21 7.26 4.40
CA SER A 119 -10.53 7.65 5.78
C SER A 119 -9.78 6.79 6.81
N SER A 120 -9.55 5.50 6.49
CA SER A 120 -8.81 4.59 7.38
C SER A 120 -7.31 4.90 7.42
N VAL A 121 -6.70 5.32 6.31
CA VAL A 121 -5.29 5.77 6.31
C VAL A 121 -5.13 7.02 7.17
N GLU A 122 -6.00 8.03 6.97
CA GLU A 122 -5.95 9.28 7.74
C GLU A 122 -6.17 9.04 9.25
N LEU A 123 -7.16 8.21 9.61
CA LEU A 123 -7.38 7.83 11.00
C LEU A 123 -6.19 7.05 11.56
N GLY A 124 -5.61 6.13 10.77
CA GLY A 124 -4.41 5.38 11.14
C GLY A 124 -3.24 6.30 11.48
N ARG A 125 -2.98 7.33 10.67
CA ARG A 125 -1.93 8.34 10.91
C ARG A 125 -2.14 9.11 12.21
N LEU A 126 -3.37 9.54 12.50
CA LEU A 126 -3.69 10.20 13.77
C LEU A 126 -3.42 9.28 14.98
N LEU A 127 -3.80 8.02 14.87
CA LEU A 127 -3.54 7.03 15.93
C LEU A 127 -2.04 6.77 16.11
N LEU A 128 -1.25 6.72 15.02
CA LEU A 128 0.20 6.62 15.09
C LEU A 128 0.85 7.82 15.77
N ALA A 129 0.39 9.03 15.48
CA ALA A 129 0.85 10.24 16.17
C ALA A 129 0.60 10.19 17.68
N ARG A 130 -0.43 9.44 18.12
CA ARG A 130 -0.75 9.18 19.54
C ARG A 130 -0.10 7.91 20.09
N SER A 131 0.79 7.26 19.33
CA SER A 131 1.42 5.98 19.67
C SER A 131 0.44 4.80 19.87
N ALA A 132 -0.79 4.90 19.35
CA ALA A 132 -1.80 3.84 19.40
C ALA A 132 -1.61 2.81 18.26
N ARG A 133 -0.40 2.23 18.17
CA ARG A 133 0.01 1.34 17.06
C ARG A 133 -0.91 0.14 16.80
N PRO A 134 -1.41 -0.60 17.81
CA PRO A 134 -2.27 -1.75 17.55
C PRO A 134 -3.57 -1.37 16.84
N GLN A 135 -4.16 -0.23 17.20
CA GLN A 135 -5.40 0.26 16.60
C GLN A 135 -5.15 0.78 15.18
N ALA A 136 -4.04 1.52 14.99
CA ALA A 136 -3.60 1.97 13.68
C ALA A 136 -3.34 0.80 12.72
N SER A 137 -2.66 -0.25 13.18
CA SER A 137 -2.33 -1.43 12.37
C SER A 137 -3.58 -2.10 11.78
N VAL A 138 -4.61 -2.34 12.61
CA VAL A 138 -5.87 -2.95 12.15
C VAL A 138 -6.55 -2.08 11.09
N LEU A 139 -6.59 -0.75 11.30
CA LEU A 139 -7.18 0.19 10.35
C LEU A 139 -6.42 0.22 9.02
N LEU A 140 -5.09 0.27 9.08
CA LEU A 140 -4.22 0.34 7.90
C LEU A 140 -4.26 -0.96 7.09
N GLN A 141 -4.31 -2.13 7.74
CA GLN A 141 -4.56 -3.41 7.07
C GLN A 141 -5.91 -3.41 6.34
N GLY A 142 -6.97 -2.91 6.99
CA GLY A 142 -8.27 -2.71 6.36
C GLY A 142 -8.20 -1.76 5.16
N ALA A 143 -7.43 -0.67 5.28
CA ALA A 143 -7.23 0.31 4.22
C ALA A 143 -6.52 -0.29 3.00
N VAL A 144 -5.48 -1.13 3.20
CA VAL A 144 -4.80 -1.88 2.13
C VAL A 144 -5.81 -2.72 1.35
N MET A 145 -6.66 -3.48 2.06
CA MET A 145 -7.65 -4.35 1.41
C MET A 145 -8.71 -3.55 0.63
N ALA A 146 -9.22 -2.46 1.21
CA ALA A 146 -10.18 -1.58 0.54
C ALA A 146 -9.57 -0.86 -0.67
N ALA A 147 -8.34 -0.34 -0.55
CA ALA A 147 -7.62 0.31 -1.63
C ALA A 147 -7.34 -0.65 -2.80
N GLY A 148 -7.01 -1.92 -2.49
CA GLY A 148 -6.84 -2.97 -3.49
C GLY A 148 -8.12 -3.24 -4.28
N ARG A 149 -9.26 -3.38 -3.60
CA ARG A 149 -10.59 -3.55 -4.25
C ARG A 149 -10.98 -2.34 -5.08
N ALA A 150 -10.74 -1.14 -4.56
CA ALA A 150 -11.04 0.13 -5.22
C ALA A 150 -10.05 0.56 -6.31
N LYS A 151 -8.96 -0.20 -6.51
CA LYS A 151 -7.87 0.14 -7.45
C LYS A 151 -7.29 1.54 -7.21
N LEU A 152 -7.00 1.85 -5.93
CA LEU A 152 -6.39 3.11 -5.51
C LEU A 152 -4.91 2.90 -5.15
N PRO A 153 -3.99 2.85 -6.14
CA PRO A 153 -2.60 2.47 -5.90
C PRO A 153 -1.85 3.44 -4.98
N VAL A 154 -2.18 4.74 -5.02
CA VAL A 154 -1.59 5.74 -4.10
C VAL A 154 -1.95 5.42 -2.64
N VAL A 155 -3.24 5.24 -2.35
CA VAL A 155 -3.73 4.95 -1.00
C VAL A 155 -3.20 3.60 -0.52
N HIS A 156 -3.12 2.61 -1.42
CA HIS A 156 -2.54 1.31 -1.12
C HIS A 156 -1.05 1.43 -0.74
N ALA A 157 -0.26 2.19 -1.50
CA ALA A 157 1.15 2.43 -1.20
C ALA A 157 1.34 3.18 0.13
N GLU A 158 0.53 4.21 0.37
CA GLU A 158 0.56 4.98 1.61
C GLU A 158 0.25 4.12 2.84
N ALA A 159 -0.81 3.33 2.80
CA ALA A 159 -1.16 2.41 3.89
C ALA A 159 -0.03 1.39 4.16
N ARG A 160 0.64 0.90 3.10
CA ARG A 160 1.80 0.01 3.24
C ARG A 160 2.98 0.70 3.90
N ILE A 161 3.27 1.97 3.58
CA ILE A 161 4.34 2.71 4.25
C ILE A 161 4.08 2.81 5.76
N GLU A 162 2.87 3.19 6.17
CA GLU A 162 2.54 3.31 7.60
C GLU A 162 2.65 1.94 8.33
N LEU A 163 2.23 0.84 7.68
CA LEU A 163 2.41 -0.51 8.22
C LEU A 163 3.90 -0.90 8.35
N ALA A 164 4.75 -0.46 7.42
CA ALA A 164 6.18 -0.69 7.50
C ALA A 164 6.79 0.00 8.72
N GLU A 165 6.37 1.23 9.02
CA GLU A 165 6.82 1.98 10.20
C GLU A 165 6.37 1.30 11.50
N ILE A 166 5.16 0.73 11.54
CA ILE A 166 4.70 -0.07 12.70
C ILE A 166 5.58 -1.30 12.88
N ALA A 167 5.77 -2.10 11.82
CA ALA A 167 6.57 -3.32 11.87
C ALA A 167 8.02 -3.03 12.28
N LEU A 168 8.61 -1.97 11.73
CA LEU A 168 9.96 -1.52 12.10
C LEU A 168 10.03 -1.14 13.58
N ALA A 169 9.04 -0.41 14.10
CA ALA A 169 8.98 -0.01 15.50
C ALA A 169 8.80 -1.20 16.46
N GLU A 170 8.23 -2.30 15.98
CA GLU A 170 8.08 -3.57 16.71
C GLU A 170 9.33 -4.46 16.60
N GLY A 171 10.34 -4.05 15.81
CA GLY A 171 11.54 -4.85 15.55
C GLY A 171 11.34 -5.94 14.50
N ASP A 172 10.17 -6.00 13.85
CA ASP A 172 9.90 -6.89 12.72
C ASP A 172 10.39 -6.25 11.41
N LEU A 173 11.70 -6.32 11.23
CA LEU A 173 12.34 -5.85 10.01
C LEU A 173 11.84 -6.62 8.77
N THR A 174 11.42 -7.88 8.94
CA THR A 174 10.96 -8.69 7.81
C THR A 174 9.70 -8.09 7.21
N SER A 175 8.67 -7.92 8.03
CA SER A 175 7.42 -7.31 7.59
C SER A 175 7.59 -5.86 7.13
N ALA A 176 8.46 -5.07 7.78
CA ALA A 176 8.74 -3.70 7.34
C ALA A 176 9.25 -3.66 5.89
N CYS A 177 10.23 -4.50 5.57
CA CYS A 177 10.80 -4.60 4.23
C CYS A 177 9.77 -5.09 3.19
N GLU A 178 8.88 -6.02 3.53
CA GLU A 178 7.82 -6.50 2.63
C GLU A 178 6.85 -5.37 2.29
N HIS A 179 6.45 -4.60 3.31
CA HIS A 179 5.59 -3.43 3.15
C HIS A 179 6.24 -2.35 2.26
N TRP A 180 7.52 -2.02 2.47
CA TRP A 180 8.24 -1.08 1.60
C TRP A 180 8.38 -1.60 0.16
N GLN A 181 8.64 -2.89 -0.05
CA GLN A 181 8.73 -3.48 -1.40
C GLN A 181 7.40 -3.37 -2.15
N MET A 182 6.29 -3.64 -1.47
CA MET A 182 4.94 -3.48 -2.04
C MET A 182 4.63 -2.01 -2.35
N ALA A 183 4.97 -1.07 -1.46
CA ALA A 183 4.81 0.35 -1.73
C ALA A 183 5.66 0.81 -2.93
N LYS A 184 6.91 0.36 -3.01
CA LYS A 184 7.83 0.61 -4.14
C LYS A 184 7.24 0.11 -5.47
N LEU A 185 6.65 -1.08 -5.49
CA LEU A 185 6.01 -1.64 -6.69
C LEU A 185 4.83 -0.77 -7.14
N MET A 186 3.97 -0.34 -6.22
CA MET A 186 2.85 0.55 -6.53
C MET A 186 3.33 1.89 -7.11
N PHE A 187 4.39 2.49 -6.56
CA PHE A 187 4.96 3.72 -7.10
C PHE A 187 5.57 3.52 -8.49
N HIS A 188 6.20 2.37 -8.74
CA HIS A 188 6.70 2.01 -10.06
C HIS A 188 5.56 1.94 -11.09
N GLU A 189 4.46 1.26 -10.76
CA GLU A 189 3.29 1.13 -11.64
C GLU A 189 2.65 2.49 -11.97
N MET A 190 2.69 3.45 -11.03
CA MET A 190 2.20 4.81 -11.23
C MET A 190 3.20 5.75 -11.92
N GLY A 191 4.42 5.30 -12.22
CA GLY A 191 5.48 6.14 -12.77
C GLY A 191 6.07 7.18 -11.78
N ARG A 192 5.80 7.03 -10.47
CA ARG A 192 6.27 7.93 -9.40
C ARG A 192 7.70 7.59 -8.99
N ARG A 193 8.67 7.89 -9.85
CA ARG A 193 10.10 7.53 -9.67
C ARG A 193 10.70 8.05 -8.36
N SER A 194 10.40 9.28 -7.95
CA SER A 194 10.92 9.85 -6.70
C SER A 194 10.51 9.04 -5.46
N ASP A 195 9.26 8.56 -5.42
CA ASP A 195 8.77 7.75 -4.32
C ASP A 195 9.33 6.33 -4.36
N GLN A 196 9.51 5.78 -5.57
CA GLN A 196 10.19 4.50 -5.77
C GLN A 196 11.63 4.54 -5.22
N ASP A 197 12.38 5.60 -5.52
CA ASP A 197 13.75 5.79 -5.07
C ASP A 197 13.80 6.01 -3.55
N ARG A 198 12.84 6.74 -2.98
CA ARG A 198 12.69 6.88 -1.53
C ARG A 198 12.53 5.52 -0.85
N MET A 199 11.63 4.67 -1.35
CA MET A 199 11.43 3.32 -0.79
C MET A 199 12.68 2.44 -0.96
N ALA A 200 13.34 2.49 -2.13
CA ALA A 200 14.59 1.77 -2.36
C ALA A 200 15.69 2.22 -1.39
N ASN A 201 15.78 3.51 -1.08
CA ASN A 201 16.72 4.03 -0.11
C ASN A 201 16.42 3.56 1.32
N LEU A 202 15.15 3.58 1.76
CA LEU A 202 14.77 3.02 3.07
C LEU A 202 15.18 1.55 3.18
N MET A 203 14.81 0.75 2.18
CA MET A 203 15.18 -0.67 2.14
C MET A 203 16.69 -0.89 2.20
N ARG A 204 17.48 -0.09 1.48
CA ARG A 204 18.95 -0.15 1.51
C ARG A 204 19.52 0.23 2.89
N VAL A 205 19.02 1.30 3.51
CA VAL A 205 19.45 1.78 4.84
C VAL A 205 19.20 0.68 5.89
N HIS A 206 18.04 0.03 5.80
CA HIS A 206 17.65 -1.04 6.71
C HIS A 206 18.17 -2.43 6.32
N ARG A 207 19.01 -2.53 5.27
CA ARG A 207 19.59 -3.79 4.76
C ARG A 207 18.54 -4.85 4.42
N CYS A 208 17.40 -4.43 3.89
CA CYS A 208 16.39 -5.34 3.36
C CYS A 208 17.01 -6.21 2.26
N PRO A 209 16.72 -7.52 2.24
CA PRO A 209 17.14 -8.39 1.15
C PRO A 209 16.56 -7.92 -0.18
N THR A 210 17.39 -7.83 -1.22
CA THR A 210 16.94 -7.46 -2.57
C THR A 210 16.29 -8.62 -3.32
N ASP A 211 16.50 -9.84 -2.83
CA ASP A 211 16.18 -11.08 -3.53
C ASP A 211 14.91 -11.74 -2.99
N TRP A 212 14.08 -11.01 -2.22
CA TRP A 212 12.78 -11.51 -1.83
C TRP A 212 11.87 -11.64 -3.05
N ILE A 213 11.85 -12.86 -3.57
CA ILE A 213 10.72 -13.38 -4.33
C ILE A 213 9.57 -13.41 -3.34
N LEU A 214 8.57 -12.56 -3.58
CA LEU A 214 7.34 -12.54 -2.82
C LEU A 214 6.57 -13.84 -3.13
N THR A 215 6.86 -14.90 -2.39
CA THR A 215 6.38 -16.26 -2.69
C THR A 215 5.00 -16.55 -2.09
N ASN A 216 4.45 -15.69 -1.23
CA ASN A 216 3.15 -15.90 -0.59
C ASN A 216 2.30 -14.62 -0.60
N PHE A 217 1.36 -14.52 -1.55
CA PHE A 217 0.22 -13.60 -1.51
C PHE A 217 -1.06 -14.35 -1.85
#